data_AF-A0A5C4WN90-F1
#
_entry.id   AF-A0A5C4WN90-F1
#
_cell.length_a   1.000
_cell.length_b   1.000
_cell.length_c   1.000
_cell.angle_alpha   90.00
_cell.angle_beta   90.00
_cell.angle_gamma   90.00
#
_symmetry.space_group_name_H-M   'P 1'
#
loop_
_entity.id
_entity.type
_entity.pdbx_description
1 polymer ?
#
loop_
_entity_poly.entity_id
_entity_poly.type
_entity_poly.pdbx_seq_one_letter_code
_entity_poly.pdbx_strand_id
1 'polypeptide(L)'
;MDIFCDMSGAPDSLRERLDEYRRIFEHALAGRERTGGGIRFRFRARPGVEAWVRDLAARERACCAFFAFEVTAQGDEVLWDASVPDDAAARAMLEAFYALPETGHLDPQGLLT
;
A
#
# COMPACT_ATOMS: atom_id res chain seq x y z
N MET A 1 13.23 1.96 11.72
CA MET A 1 11.96 1.23 11.50
C MET A 1 12.14 0.49 10.19
N ASP A 2 12.59 -0.77 10.27
CA ASP A 2 12.92 -1.60 9.11
C ASP A 2 11.65 -2.06 8.43
N ILE A 3 11.36 -1.48 7.27
CA ILE A 3 10.36 -2.01 6.34
C ILE A 3 10.99 -3.26 5.73
N PHE A 4 10.41 -4.42 6.02
CA PHE A 4 10.89 -5.78 5.68
C PHE A 4 10.98 -6.10 4.18
N CYS A 5 10.86 -5.10 3.30
CA CYS A 5 11.10 -5.27 1.87
C CYS A 5 12.62 -5.23 1.63
N ASP A 6 13.21 -6.39 1.34
CA ASP A 6 14.63 -6.51 0.97
C ASP A 6 14.97 -5.69 -0.29
N MET A 7 13.99 -5.39 -1.16
CA MET A 7 14.12 -4.59 -2.41
C MET A 7 15.22 -5.05 -3.39
N SER A 8 16.03 -6.05 -3.04
CA SER A 8 17.21 -6.51 -3.78
C SER A 8 16.92 -6.99 -5.20
N GLY A 9 15.67 -7.32 -5.53
CA GLY A 9 15.21 -7.68 -6.87
C GLY A 9 14.18 -6.71 -7.48
N ALA A 10 13.89 -5.59 -6.82
CA ALA A 10 12.90 -4.63 -7.30
C ALA A 10 13.51 -3.70 -8.36
N PRO A 11 12.72 -3.28 -9.38
CA PRO A 11 13.19 -2.33 -10.39
C PRO A 11 13.35 -0.90 -9.84
N ASP A 12 12.76 -0.61 -8.68
CA ASP A 12 12.74 0.66 -7.98
C ASP A 12 13.32 0.52 -6.58
N SER A 13 13.78 1.62 -6.00
CA SER A 13 14.27 1.68 -4.62
C SER A 13 13.13 1.76 -3.60
N LEU A 14 13.42 1.44 -2.33
CA LEU A 14 12.46 1.63 -1.22
C LEU A 14 11.94 3.07 -1.15
N ARG A 15 12.81 4.06 -1.40
CA ARG A 15 12.44 5.48 -1.36
C ARG A 15 11.45 5.82 -2.46
N GLU A 16 11.73 5.41 -3.70
CA GLU A 16 10.85 5.65 -4.85
C GLU A 16 9.49 4.99 -4.65
N ARG A 17 9.47 3.77 -4.08
CA ARG A 17 8.22 3.09 -3.73
C ARG A 17 7.40 3.86 -2.72
N LEU A 18 8.04 4.34 -1.64
CA LEU A 18 7.37 5.13 -0.61
C LEU A 18 6.86 6.47 -1.14
N ASP A 19 7.64 7.14 -1.98
CA ASP A 19 7.20 8.38 -2.63
C ASP A 19 6.02 8.13 -3.57
N GLU A 20 5.99 6.99 -4.26
CA GLU A 20 4.87 6.60 -5.09
C GLU A 20 3.60 6.33 -4.27
N TYR A 21 3.71 5.65 -3.14
CA TYR A 21 2.61 5.49 -2.18
C TYR A 21 2.06 6.83 -1.73
N ARG A 22 2.94 7.76 -1.32
CA ARG A 22 2.53 9.11 -0.92
C ARG A 22 1.73 9.79 -2.02
N ARG A 23 2.23 9.77 -3.25
CA ARG A 23 1.56 10.42 -4.39
C ARG A 23 0.17 9.83 -4.65
N ILE A 24 0.02 8.50 -4.68
CA ILE A 24 -1.29 7.90 -4.98
C ILE A 24 -2.27 8.12 -3.82
N PHE A 25 -1.80 8.09 -2.57
CA PHE A 25 -2.65 8.35 -1.41
C PHE A 25 -3.13 9.81 -1.38
N GLU A 26 -2.23 10.78 -1.56
CA GLU A 26 -2.57 12.20 -1.63
C GLU A 26 -3.51 12.51 -2.81
N HIS A 27 -3.29 11.87 -3.97
CA HIS A 27 -4.05 12.15 -5.18
C HIS A 27 -5.46 11.53 -5.18
N ALA A 28 -5.59 10.29 -4.70
CA ALA A 28 -6.75 9.47 -4.98
C ALA A 28 -7.40 8.81 -3.76
N LEU A 29 -6.75 8.73 -2.59
CA LEU A 29 -7.33 8.03 -1.44
C LEU A 29 -8.68 8.66 -1.01
N ALA A 30 -9.71 7.84 -1.02
CA ALA A 30 -11.06 8.16 -0.55
C ALA A 30 -11.28 7.66 0.89
N GLY A 31 -10.65 6.54 1.27
CA GLY A 31 -10.72 5.99 2.60
C GLY A 31 -9.94 4.69 2.74
N ARG A 32 -9.89 4.19 3.98
CA ARG A 32 -9.32 2.88 4.29
C ARG A 32 -10.07 2.25 5.46
N GLU A 33 -10.17 0.94 5.48
CA GLU A 33 -10.85 0.20 6.54
C GLU A 33 -10.19 -1.15 6.79
N ARG A 34 -10.36 -1.68 8.01
CA ARG A 34 -10.09 -3.09 8.31
C ARG A 34 -11.30 -3.92 7.91
N THR A 35 -11.05 -5.07 7.34
CA THR A 35 -12.06 -6.07 6.97
C THR A 35 -11.93 -7.29 7.88
N GLY A 36 -12.85 -8.25 7.78
CA GLY A 36 -12.81 -9.46 8.61
C GLY A 36 -11.55 -10.32 8.42
N GLY A 37 -10.82 -10.16 7.30
CA GLY A 37 -9.64 -10.95 6.97
C GLY A 37 -8.45 -10.14 6.46
N GLY A 38 -8.48 -8.82 6.56
CA GLY A 38 -7.45 -7.98 5.95
C GLY A 38 -7.75 -6.49 6.08
N ILE A 39 -7.30 -5.73 5.09
CA ILE A 39 -7.60 -4.31 4.95
C ILE A 39 -8.09 -4.01 3.54
N ARG A 40 -8.73 -2.85 3.41
CA ARG A 40 -9.12 -2.28 2.13
C ARG A 40 -8.70 -0.82 2.05
N PHE A 41 -8.06 -0.45 0.94
CA PHE A 41 -7.94 0.93 0.51
C PHE A 41 -8.99 1.22 -0.56
N ARG A 42 -9.59 2.40 -0.49
CA ARG A 42 -10.54 2.91 -1.49
C ARG A 42 -9.97 4.15 -2.13
N PHE A 43 -9.85 4.13 -3.44
CA PHE A 43 -9.35 5.25 -4.24
C PHE A 43 -10.47 5.76 -5.14
N ARG A 44 -10.54 7.07 -5.35
CA ARG A 44 -11.42 7.66 -6.37
C ARG A 44 -10.95 7.22 -7.75
N ALA A 45 -11.86 6.67 -8.57
CA ALA A 45 -11.59 6.15 -9.92
C ALA A 45 -11.37 7.29 -10.94
N ARG A 46 -10.33 8.09 -10.74
CA ARG A 46 -9.85 9.08 -11.71
C ARG A 46 -9.13 8.37 -12.87
N PRO A 47 -9.00 9.02 -14.05
CA PRO A 47 -8.26 8.45 -15.16
C PRO A 47 -6.85 7.99 -14.74
N GLY A 48 -6.52 6.73 -15.01
CA GLY A 48 -5.22 6.12 -14.71
C GLY A 48 -5.04 5.57 -13.29
N VAL A 49 -5.93 5.87 -12.34
CA VAL A 49 -5.78 5.39 -10.95
C VAL A 49 -5.86 3.88 -10.85
N GLU A 50 -6.79 3.23 -11.56
CA GLU A 50 -6.88 1.76 -11.52
C GLU A 50 -5.59 1.09 -12.00
N ALA A 51 -5.06 1.53 -13.15
CA ALA A 51 -3.81 1.01 -13.69
C ALA A 51 -2.65 1.20 -12.71
N TRP A 52 -2.59 2.37 -12.07
CA TRP A 52 -1.57 2.69 -11.07
C TRP A 52 -1.67 1.80 -9.82
N VAL A 53 -2.86 1.61 -9.27
CA VAL A 53 -3.11 0.72 -8.12
C VAL A 53 -2.72 -0.72 -8.46
N ARG A 54 -3.10 -1.22 -9.65
CA ARG A 54 -2.77 -2.58 -10.10
C ARG A 54 -1.26 -2.79 -10.22
N ASP A 55 -0.57 -1.80 -10.77
CA ASP A 55 0.88 -1.82 -10.97
C ASP A 55 1.64 -1.82 -9.63
N LEU A 56 1.24 -0.97 -8.67
CA LEU A 56 1.76 -1.02 -7.30
C LEU A 56 1.49 -2.36 -6.62
N ALA A 57 0.27 -2.89 -6.71
CA ALA A 57 -0.08 -4.19 -6.11
C ALA A 57 0.76 -5.34 -6.69
N ALA A 58 1.04 -5.31 -7.99
CA ALA A 58 1.90 -6.30 -8.64
C ALA A 58 3.35 -6.21 -8.12
N ARG A 59 3.89 -5.00 -7.97
CA ARG A 59 5.23 -4.79 -7.42
C ARG A 59 5.34 -5.20 -5.95
N GLU A 60 4.30 -4.96 -5.14
CA GLU A 60 4.27 -5.43 -3.75
C GLU A 60 4.23 -6.94 -3.66
N ARG A 61 3.39 -7.58 -4.49
CA ARG A 61 3.31 -9.04 -4.52
C ARG A 61 4.67 -9.67 -4.86
N ALA A 62 5.46 -9.03 -5.72
CA ALA A 62 6.80 -9.49 -6.06
C ALA A 62 7.79 -9.34 -4.89
N CYS A 63 7.69 -8.29 -4.07
CA CYS A 63 8.55 -8.10 -2.88
C CYS A 63 8.10 -8.97 -1.69
N CYS A 64 6.79 -9.10 -1.50
CA CYS A 64 6.15 -9.70 -0.32
C CYS A 64 5.15 -10.78 -0.75
N ALA A 65 5.64 -11.92 -1.21
CA ALA A 65 4.82 -12.98 -1.83
C ALA A 65 3.74 -13.60 -0.92
N PHE A 66 3.81 -13.37 0.40
CA PHE A 66 2.81 -13.82 1.36
C PHE A 66 1.56 -12.94 1.39
N PHE A 67 1.60 -11.72 0.86
CA PHE A 67 0.39 -10.91 0.70
C PHE A 67 -0.48 -11.46 -0.43
N ALA A 68 -1.77 -11.54 -0.16
CA ALA A 68 -2.79 -11.62 -1.18
C ALA A 68 -3.32 -10.21 -1.46
N PHE A 69 -3.25 -9.80 -2.72
CA PHE A 69 -3.77 -8.52 -3.18
C PHE A 69 -4.85 -8.75 -4.24
N GLU A 70 -5.96 -8.03 -4.10
CA GLU A 70 -7.03 -7.97 -5.08
C GLU A 70 -7.35 -6.50 -5.37
N VAL A 71 -7.44 -6.17 -6.67
CA VAL A 71 -7.78 -4.82 -7.12
C VAL A 71 -9.02 -4.90 -8.00
N THR A 72 -10.07 -4.20 -7.59
CA THR A 72 -11.38 -4.21 -8.22
C THR A 72 -11.85 -2.79 -8.47
N ALA A 73 -12.18 -2.47 -9.71
CA ALA A 73 -12.87 -1.23 -10.03
C ALA A 73 -14.38 -1.41 -9.85
N GLN A 74 -15.01 -0.52 -9.09
CA GLN A 74 -16.43 -0.56 -8.79
C GLN A 74 -17.00 0.86 -8.81
N GLY A 75 -17.81 1.18 -9.82
CA GLY A 75 -18.42 2.50 -9.95
C GLY A 75 -17.36 3.60 -10.05
N ASP A 76 -17.37 4.53 -9.10
CA ASP A 76 -16.43 5.64 -8.98
C ASP A 76 -15.26 5.37 -8.01
N GLU A 77 -15.09 4.13 -7.58
CA GLU A 77 -13.99 3.69 -6.71
C GLU A 77 -13.12 2.58 -7.34
N VAL A 78 -11.85 2.58 -6.98
CA VAL A 78 -10.94 1.45 -7.13
C VAL A 78 -10.66 0.93 -5.72
N LEU A 79 -10.99 -0.33 -5.50
CA LEU A 79 -10.78 -1.03 -4.24
C LEU A 79 -9.48 -1.82 -4.34
N TRP A 80 -8.60 -1.67 -3.35
CA TRP A 80 -7.43 -2.52 -3.17
C TRP A 80 -7.55 -3.24 -1.84
N ASP A 81 -7.90 -4.53 -1.91
CA ASP A 81 -7.93 -5.44 -0.78
C ASP A 81 -6.57 -6.10 -0.59
N ALA A 82 -6.12 -6.14 0.65
CA ALA A 82 -4.89 -6.79 1.06
C ALA A 82 -5.14 -7.70 2.26
N SER A 83 -4.68 -8.94 2.19
CA SER A 83 -4.72 -9.89 3.31
C SER A 83 -3.42 -10.68 3.38
N VAL A 84 -3.22 -11.30 4.54
CA VAL A 84 -2.03 -12.10 4.86
C VAL A 84 -2.45 -13.40 5.56
N PRO A 85 -1.60 -14.44 5.55
CA PRO A 85 -1.80 -15.62 6.36
C PRO A 85 -1.97 -15.30 7.85
N ASP A 86 -2.58 -16.24 8.58
CA ASP A 86 -2.70 -16.21 10.04
C ASP A 86 -1.33 -16.43 10.70
N ASP A 87 -0.47 -15.41 10.64
CA ASP A 87 0.88 -15.38 11.20
C ASP A 87 1.14 -14.01 11.84
N ALA A 88 1.84 -14.00 12.97
CA ALA A 88 2.06 -12.77 13.74
C ALA A 88 2.93 -11.75 13.00
N ALA A 89 3.99 -12.21 12.30
CA ALA A 89 4.88 -11.32 11.55
C ALA A 89 4.17 -10.80 10.29
N ALA A 90 3.42 -11.66 9.60
CA ALA A 90 2.62 -11.26 8.45
C ALA A 90 1.55 -10.22 8.82
N ARG A 91 0.86 -10.40 9.96
CA ARG A 91 -0.09 -9.41 10.50
C ARG A 91 0.58 -8.08 10.85
N ALA A 92 1.77 -8.11 11.46
CA ALA A 92 2.50 -6.87 11.77
C ALA A 92 2.83 -6.09 10.49
N MET A 93 3.19 -6.79 9.40
CA MET A 93 3.41 -6.15 8.09
C MET A 93 2.12 -5.62 7.47
N LEU A 94 0.99 -6.33 7.61
CA LEU A 94 -0.32 -5.84 7.17
C LEU A 94 -0.72 -4.54 7.90
N GLU A 95 -0.45 -4.47 9.21
CA GLU A 95 -0.71 -3.27 10.01
C GLU A 95 0.20 -2.10 9.60
N ALA A 96 1.49 -2.36 9.33
CA ALA A 96 2.40 -1.34 8.80
C ALA A 96 1.94 -0.84 7.42
N PHE A 97 1.47 -1.76 6.56
CA PHE A 97 0.91 -1.43 5.25
C PHE A 97 -0.34 -0.57 5.37
N TYR A 98 -1.26 -0.93 6.27
CA TYR A 98 -2.45 -0.14 6.57
C TYR A 98 -2.11 1.29 7.00
N ALA A 99 -1.07 1.46 7.81
CA ALA A 99 -0.64 2.74 8.36
C ALA A 99 0.05 3.68 7.34
N LEU A 100 0.47 3.18 6.16
CA LEU A 100 1.27 3.96 5.19
C LEU A 100 0.72 5.36 4.84
N PRO A 101 -0.60 5.58 4.64
CA PRO A 101 -1.13 6.91 4.34
C PRO A 101 -0.87 7.94 5.46
N GLU A 102 -0.73 7.51 6.70
CA GLU A 102 -0.45 8.40 7.85
C GLU A 102 1.04 8.60 8.04
N THR A 103 1.84 7.56 7.82
CA THR A 103 3.29 7.60 7.98
C THR A 103 3.95 8.49 6.92
N GLY A 104 3.34 8.65 5.74
CA GLY A 104 3.80 9.55 4.68
C GLY A 104 3.76 11.05 5.04
N HIS A 105 3.11 11.43 6.15
CA HIS A 105 3.13 12.79 6.69
C HIS A 105 4.27 13.03 7.70
N LEU A 106 4.97 11.98 8.15
CA LEU A 106 6.15 12.12 8.99
C LEU A 106 7.37 12.30 8.08
N ASP A 107 7.98 13.47 8.15
CA ASP A 107 9.23 13.82 7.49
C ASP A 107 10.27 12.69 7.67
N PRO A 108 10.94 12.20 6.60
CA PRO A 108 11.99 11.18 6.71
C PRO A 108 13.17 11.59 7.61
N GLN A 109 13.25 12.85 8.06
CA GLN A 109 14.25 13.32 9.03
C GLN A 109 13.73 13.50 10.46
N GLY A 110 12.44 13.27 10.74
CA GLY A 110 11.91 13.32 12.11
C GLY A 110 12.19 14.63 12.86
N LEU A 111 12.27 15.76 12.15
CA LEU A 111 12.38 17.06 12.80
C LEU A 111 11.00 17.74 12.79
N LEU A 112 10.39 17.78 13.97
CA LEU A 112 9.27 18.66 14.27
C LEU A 112 9.64 20.10 13.90
N THR A 113 8.77 20.81 13.20
CA THR A 113 8.59 22.25 13.34
C THR A 113 7.10 22.56 13.31
#